data_AF-A0A5C4YCG9-F1
#
_entry.id   AF-A0A5C4YCG9-F1
#
_cell.length_a   1.000
_cell.length_b   1.000
_cell.length_c   1.000
_cell.angle_alpha   90.00
_cell.angle_beta   90.00
_cell.angle_gamma   90.00
#
_symmetry.space_group_name_H-M   'P 1'
#
loop_
_entity.id
_entity.type
_entity.pdbx_description
1 polymer ?
#
loop_
_entity_poly.entity_id
_entity_poly.type
_entity_poly.pdbx_seq_one_letter_code
_entity_poly.pdbx_strand_id
1 'polypeptide(L)'
;IEDKMKINRTNFTQKQVAGINFLESYVSYPLLVYQFNNNEFLSEIIIKEKQRAIGVQGMLYFCFPVHLLKNINGERNFLNRCIESKEKGYLEISRNNINIFLEMLKIFGILSNNHRYDVLQIIEFILNSK
;
A
#
# COMPACT_ATOMS: atom_id res chain seq x y z
N ILE A 1 -2.72 11.83 -5.81
CA ILE A 1 -2.85 10.56 -6.55
C ILE A 1 -4.33 10.30 -6.86
N GLU A 2 -5.22 10.47 -5.90
CA GLU A 2 -6.67 10.29 -6.07
C GLU A 2 -7.25 11.04 -7.28
N ASP A 3 -6.82 12.28 -7.55
CA ASP A 3 -7.34 13.07 -8.68
C ASP A 3 -6.84 12.62 -10.07
N LYS A 4 -5.77 11.82 -10.11
CA LYS A 4 -5.12 11.36 -11.35
C LYS A 4 -5.47 9.93 -11.70
N MET A 5 -5.72 9.08 -10.70
CA MET A 5 -6.11 7.69 -10.91
C MET A 5 -7.61 7.56 -11.11
N LYS A 6 -8.03 6.65 -11.99
CA LYS A 6 -9.45 6.43 -12.32
C LYS A 6 -9.76 4.94 -12.38
N ILE A 7 -10.92 4.57 -11.84
CA ILE A 7 -11.51 3.24 -12.06
C ILE A 7 -12.32 3.32 -13.34
N ASN A 8 -12.01 2.45 -14.30
CA ASN A 8 -12.64 2.46 -15.62
C ASN A 8 -13.68 1.35 -15.73
N ARG A 9 -14.75 1.61 -16.49
CA ARG A 9 -15.78 0.62 -16.85
C ARG A 9 -15.81 0.50 -18.37
N THR A 10 -15.77 -0.72 -18.89
CA THR A 10 -15.77 -0.94 -20.34
C THR A 10 -17.19 -0.94 -20.91
N ASN A 11 -17.29 -0.75 -22.22
CA ASN A 11 -18.53 -0.99 -22.95
C ASN A 11 -19.01 -2.44 -22.75
N PHE A 12 -20.31 -2.65 -22.90
CA PHE A 12 -20.91 -3.97 -22.81
C PHE A 12 -20.61 -4.83 -24.04
N THR A 13 -20.43 -6.12 -23.81
CA THR A 13 -20.32 -7.16 -24.84
C THR A 13 -21.31 -8.27 -24.56
N GLN A 14 -21.87 -8.90 -25.59
CA GLN A 14 -22.75 -10.05 -25.39
C GLN A 14 -21.92 -11.29 -25.03
N LYS A 15 -22.33 -12.01 -23.99
CA LYS A 15 -21.65 -13.23 -23.53
C LYS A 15 -22.66 -14.29 -23.15
N GLN A 16 -22.47 -15.51 -23.66
CA GLN A 16 -23.31 -16.64 -23.30
C GLN A 16 -22.64 -17.47 -22.20
N VAL A 17 -23.38 -17.78 -21.14
CA VAL A 17 -22.96 -18.68 -20.05
C VAL A 17 -24.08 -19.68 -19.79
N ALA A 18 -23.79 -20.98 -19.92
CA ALA A 18 -24.77 -22.07 -19.78
C ALA A 18 -26.04 -21.88 -20.64
N GLY A 19 -25.88 -21.40 -21.88
CA GLY A 19 -26.99 -21.15 -22.81
C GLY A 19 -27.81 -19.88 -22.54
N ILE A 20 -27.49 -19.13 -21.48
CA ILE A 20 -28.14 -17.86 -21.13
C ILE A 20 -27.26 -16.70 -21.59
N ASN A 21 -27.86 -15.69 -22.25
CA ASN A 21 -27.15 -14.52 -22.75
C ASN A 21 -27.10 -13.41 -21.68
N PHE A 22 -25.91 -12.86 -21.46
CA PHE A 22 -25.59 -11.76 -20.55
C PHE A 22 -24.94 -10.60 -21.31
N LEU A 23 -24.95 -9.42 -20.68
CA LEU A 23 -24.09 -8.31 -21.06
C LEU A 23 -22.90 -8.27 -20.09
N GLU A 24 -21.72 -8.58 -20.59
CA GLU A 24 -20.47 -8.51 -19.83
C GLU A 24 -19.84 -7.12 -19.95
N SER A 25 -19.33 -6.62 -18.83
CA SER A 25 -18.49 -5.42 -18.75
C SER A 25 -17.43 -5.63 -17.68
N TYR A 26 -16.28 -4.98 -17.82
CA TYR A 26 -15.16 -5.07 -16.90
C TYR A 26 -15.00 -3.77 -16.11
N VAL A 27 -14.74 -3.91 -14.81
CA VAL A 27 -14.31 -2.80 -13.94
C VAL A 27 -12.81 -2.94 -13.70
N SER A 28 -12.03 -1.97 -14.20
CA SER A 28 -10.56 -1.99 -14.13
C SER A 28 -10.05 -1.08 -13.01
N TYR A 29 -9.29 -1.66 -12.08
CA TYR A 29 -8.72 -0.97 -10.93
C TYR A 29 -7.22 -0.74 -11.16
N PRO A 30 -6.73 0.51 -11.16
CA PRO A 30 -5.30 0.77 -11.22
C PRO A 30 -4.63 0.44 -9.88
N LEU A 31 -3.38 -0.01 -9.97
CA LEU A 31 -2.45 -0.17 -8.85
C LEU A 31 -1.16 0.57 -9.20
N LEU A 32 -0.54 1.22 -8.21
CA LEU A 32 0.77 1.83 -8.35
C LEU A 32 1.75 1.09 -7.45
N VAL A 33 2.92 0.73 -7.98
CA VAL A 33 4.02 0.15 -7.21
C VAL A 33 5.16 1.13 -7.17
N TYR A 34 5.66 1.41 -5.97
CA TYR A 34 6.88 2.16 -5.75
C TYR A 34 7.93 1.22 -5.15
N GLN A 35 8.98 0.95 -5.93
CA GLN A 35 10.15 0.20 -5.51
C GLN A 35 11.09 1.16 -4.78
N PHE A 36 11.43 0.87 -3.51
CA PHE A 36 12.42 1.67 -2.79
C PHE A 36 13.84 1.34 -3.31
N ASN A 37 14.82 2.18 -2.97
CA ASN A 37 16.23 1.94 -3.35
C ASN A 37 16.77 0.57 -2.87
N ASN A 38 16.17 0.01 -1.82
CA ASN A 38 16.42 -1.36 -1.40
C ASN A 38 15.37 -2.29 -2.05
N ASN A 39 15.83 -3.20 -2.92
CA ASN A 39 14.97 -4.10 -3.71
C ASN A 39 14.08 -5.03 -2.87
N GLU A 40 14.36 -5.16 -1.58
CA GLU A 40 13.57 -5.95 -0.64
C GLU A 40 12.29 -5.24 -0.16
N PHE A 41 12.19 -3.93 -0.37
CA PHE A 41 11.06 -3.13 0.09
C PHE A 41 10.33 -2.51 -1.08
N LEU A 42 9.01 -2.56 -1.04
CA LEU A 42 8.14 -1.85 -1.97
C LEU A 42 6.89 -1.34 -1.25
N SER A 43 6.26 -0.33 -1.84
CA SER A 43 4.92 0.08 -1.42
C SER A 43 3.96 -0.01 -2.58
N GLU A 44 2.77 -0.54 -2.32
CA GLU A 44 1.70 -0.66 -3.30
C GLU A 44 0.56 0.29 -2.91
N ILE A 45 0.02 1.02 -3.88
CA ILE A 45 -1.16 1.85 -3.69
C ILE A 45 -2.28 1.24 -4.52
N ILE A 46 -3.25 0.65 -3.83
CA ILE A 46 -4.45 0.07 -4.44
C ILE A 46 -5.54 1.14 -4.50
N ILE A 47 -6.05 1.41 -5.70
CA ILE A 47 -7.14 2.36 -5.90
C ILE A 47 -8.49 1.63 -5.82
N LYS A 48 -9.39 2.10 -4.95
CA LYS A 48 -10.75 1.58 -4.77
C LYS A 48 -11.78 2.70 -4.70
N GLU A 49 -13.04 2.38 -4.84
CA GLU A 49 -14.14 3.32 -4.61
C GLU A 49 -14.15 3.78 -3.14
N LYS A 50 -14.49 5.06 -2.90
CA LYS A 50 -14.73 5.55 -1.54
C LYS A 50 -16.02 4.95 -0.99
N GLN A 51 -16.00 4.46 0.24
CA GLN A 51 -17.23 4.00 0.90
C GLN A 51 -18.10 5.22 1.25
N ARG A 52 -19.36 5.22 0.77
CA ARG A 52 -20.37 6.26 1.05
C ARG A 52 -19.96 7.69 0.65
N ALA A 53 -19.04 7.82 -0.32
CA ALA A 53 -18.60 9.11 -0.85
C ALA A 53 -18.31 9.02 -2.36
N ILE A 54 -18.14 10.17 -3.02
CA ILE A 54 -17.81 10.25 -4.44
C ILE A 54 -16.28 10.20 -4.63
N GLY A 55 -15.85 9.50 -5.68
CA GLY A 55 -14.45 9.40 -6.10
C GLY A 55 -13.78 8.10 -5.70
N VAL A 56 -12.45 8.10 -5.78
CA VAL A 56 -11.60 6.95 -5.46
C VAL A 56 -10.72 7.26 -4.26
N GLN A 57 -10.37 6.24 -3.50
CA GLN A 57 -9.38 6.28 -2.42
C GLN A 57 -8.19 5.40 -2.76
N GLY A 58 -6.99 5.84 -2.39
CA GLY A 58 -5.79 5.03 -2.45
C GLY A 58 -5.48 4.42 -1.09
N MET A 59 -5.25 3.11 -1.05
CA MET A 59 -4.79 2.39 0.14
C MET A 59 -3.33 2.02 -0.05
N LEU A 60 -2.46 2.53 0.82
CA LEU A 60 -1.02 2.25 0.78
C LEU A 60 -0.71 1.01 1.62
N TYR A 61 -0.03 0.04 1.02
CA TYR A 61 0.50 -1.15 1.65
C TYR A 61 2.02 -1.11 1.59
N PHE A 62 2.69 -1.34 2.72
CA PHE A 62 4.14 -1.47 2.79
C PHE A 62 4.51 -2.96 2.84
N CYS A 63 5.26 -3.41 1.84
CA CYS A 63 5.52 -4.82 1.59
C CYS A 63 7.02 -5.11 1.67
N PHE A 64 7.38 -6.21 2.31
CA PHE A 64 8.74 -6.72 2.41
C PHE A 64 8.73 -8.22 2.72
N PRO A 65 9.78 -8.98 2.37
CA PRO A 65 9.87 -10.41 2.66
C PRO A 65 9.88 -10.74 4.16
N VAL A 66 9.16 -11.81 4.52
CA VAL A 66 9.01 -12.25 5.92
C VAL A 66 10.33 -12.63 6.58
N HIS A 67 11.31 -13.12 5.81
CA HIS A 67 12.61 -13.55 6.33
C HIS A 67 13.49 -12.38 6.81
N LEU A 68 13.11 -11.13 6.56
CA LEU A 68 13.79 -9.95 7.10
C LEU A 68 13.46 -9.69 8.57
N LEU A 69 12.34 -10.24 9.04
CA LEU A 69 11.89 -10.08 10.42
C LEU A 69 12.82 -10.84 11.37
N LYS A 70 13.03 -10.26 12.56
CA LYS A 70 13.65 -10.92 13.70
C LYS A 70 12.59 -11.55 14.58
N ASN A 71 12.90 -12.67 15.21
CA ASN A 71 12.07 -13.27 16.27
C ASN A 71 12.31 -12.54 17.61
N ILE A 72 11.71 -13.02 18.70
CA ILE A 72 11.88 -12.43 20.04
C ILE A 72 13.32 -12.48 20.58
N ASN A 73 14.14 -13.42 20.08
CA ASN A 73 15.55 -13.56 20.43
C ASN A 73 16.46 -12.71 19.54
N GLY A 74 15.91 -11.96 18.58
CA GLY A 74 16.66 -11.12 17.65
C GLY A 74 17.22 -11.85 16.42
N GLU A 75 16.82 -13.10 16.18
CA GLU A 75 17.32 -13.93 15.08
C GLU A 75 16.40 -13.85 13.85
N ARG A 76 16.98 -13.84 12.65
CA ARG A 76 16.23 -13.88 11.38
C ARG A 76 16.03 -15.31 10.90
N ASN A 77 15.28 -16.10 11.66
CA ASN A 77 15.09 -17.53 11.42
C ASN A 77 13.70 -17.89 10.88
N PHE A 78 12.95 -16.93 10.31
CA PHE A 78 11.62 -17.19 9.73
C PHE A 78 11.65 -17.95 8.40
N LEU A 79 12.79 -17.97 7.70
CA LEU A 79 12.92 -18.70 6.44
C LEU A 79 12.86 -20.22 6.70
N ASN A 80 12.09 -20.94 5.90
CA ASN A 80 11.93 -22.40 5.98
C ASN A 80 11.38 -22.93 7.32
N ARG A 81 10.61 -22.11 8.07
CA ARG A 81 9.86 -22.58 9.24
C ARG A 81 8.42 -22.08 9.22
N CYS A 82 7.57 -22.76 9.99
CA CYS A 82 6.22 -22.29 10.27
C CYS A 82 6.24 -21.14 11.30
N ILE A 83 5.31 -20.21 11.13
CA ILE A 83 5.04 -19.16 12.12
C ILE A 83 4.18 -19.76 13.24
N GLU A 84 4.58 -19.56 14.48
CA GLU A 84 3.88 -20.11 15.65
C GLU A 84 2.65 -19.27 16.02
N SER A 85 1.74 -19.86 16.80
CA SER A 85 0.54 -19.15 17.27
C SER A 85 0.95 -17.95 18.13
N LYS A 86 0.44 -16.76 17.77
CA LYS A 86 0.73 -15.49 18.44
C LYS A 86 2.20 -15.04 18.38
N GLU A 87 3.00 -15.67 17.52
CA GLU A 87 4.37 -15.23 17.28
C GLU A 87 4.39 -13.80 16.70
N LYS A 88 5.41 -13.03 17.07
CA LYS A 88 5.63 -11.67 16.59
C LYS A 88 6.92 -11.62 15.77
N GLY A 89 6.83 -11.00 14.60
CA GLY A 89 8.00 -10.62 13.82
C GLY A 89 8.37 -9.16 14.10
N TYR A 90 9.67 -8.90 14.22
CA TYR A 90 10.21 -7.58 14.53
C TYR A 90 11.00 -7.06 13.33
N LEU A 91 10.47 -6.02 12.68
CA LEU A 91 11.19 -5.33 11.61
C LEU A 91 12.24 -4.40 12.23
N GLU A 92 13.51 -4.64 11.90
CA GLU A 92 14.61 -3.81 12.37
C GLU A 92 14.67 -2.50 11.59
N ILE A 93 14.49 -1.38 12.30
CA ILE A 93 14.63 -0.03 11.75
C ILE A 93 15.89 0.61 12.33
N SER A 94 16.74 1.15 11.47
CA SER A 94 17.98 1.80 11.84
C SER A 94 18.30 2.94 10.86
N ARG A 95 19.41 3.64 11.10
CA ARG A 95 19.94 4.65 10.16
C ARG A 95 20.12 4.13 8.73
N ASN A 96 20.27 2.82 8.54
CA ASN A 96 20.51 2.22 7.22
C ASN A 96 19.24 2.13 6.36
N ASN A 97 18.04 2.14 6.96
CA ASN A 97 16.77 1.98 6.24
C ASN A 97 15.73 3.05 6.58
N ILE A 98 16.06 4.03 7.43
CA ILE A 98 15.13 5.09 7.82
C ILE A 98 14.62 5.92 6.63
N ASN A 99 15.42 6.08 5.58
CA ASN A 99 15.03 6.83 4.39
C ASN A 99 13.82 6.22 3.66
N ILE A 100 13.60 4.90 3.78
CA ILE A 100 12.40 4.24 3.24
C ILE A 100 11.14 4.84 3.85
N PHE A 101 11.14 5.07 5.17
CA PHE A 101 9.99 5.61 5.88
C PHE A 101 9.79 7.11 5.59
N LEU A 102 10.87 7.86 5.34
CA LEU A 102 10.78 9.25 4.90
C LEU A 102 10.20 9.36 3.48
N GLU A 103 10.64 8.50 2.57
CA GLU A 103 10.06 8.40 1.22
C GLU A 103 8.58 7.98 1.28
N MET A 104 8.24 7.00 2.13
CA MET A 104 6.85 6.58 2.33
C MET A 104 5.97 7.72 2.88
N LEU A 105 6.48 8.54 3.80
CA LEU A 105 5.77 9.73 4.30
C LEU A 105 5.52 10.74 3.17
N LYS A 106 6.50 10.93 2.28
CA LYS A 106 6.35 11.78 1.08
C LYS A 106 5.29 11.22 0.12
N ILE A 107 5.24 9.89 -0.07
CA ILE A 107 4.21 9.21 -0.87
C ILE A 107 2.82 9.46 -0.27
N PHE A 108 2.66 9.31 1.05
CA PHE A 108 1.41 9.67 1.74
C PHE A 108 1.01 11.13 1.48
N GLY A 109 1.96 12.05 1.53
CA GLY A 109 1.71 13.48 1.31
C GLY A 109 1.20 13.84 -0.09
N ILE A 110 1.32 12.94 -1.08
CA ILE A 110 0.77 13.13 -2.43
C ILE A 110 -0.46 12.27 -2.71
N LEU A 111 -0.96 11.51 -1.73
CA LEU A 111 -2.06 10.55 -1.92
C LEU A 111 -3.38 11.29 -2.19
N SER A 112 -3.77 12.19 -1.30
CA SER A 112 -4.95 13.07 -1.38
C SER A 112 -4.65 14.43 -0.72
N ASN A 113 -5.53 15.42 -0.90
CA ASN A 113 -5.38 16.72 -0.23
C ASN A 113 -5.43 16.62 1.30
N ASN A 114 -6.25 15.72 1.84
CA ASN A 114 -6.34 15.48 3.28
C ASN A 114 -5.02 14.89 3.81
N HIS A 115 -4.50 13.85 3.14
CA HIS A 115 -3.22 13.26 3.52
C HIS A 115 -2.07 14.26 3.39
N ARG A 116 -2.09 15.14 2.38
CA ARG A 116 -1.12 16.22 2.25
C ARG A 116 -1.14 17.14 3.47
N TYR A 117 -2.32 17.54 3.92
CA TYR A 117 -2.46 18.38 5.11
C TYR A 117 -1.94 17.66 6.36
N ASP A 118 -2.38 16.42 6.60
CA ASP A 118 -1.98 15.63 7.77
C ASP A 118 -0.46 15.44 7.84
N VAL A 119 0.18 15.10 6.70
CA VAL A 119 1.63 14.94 6.63
C VAL A 119 2.37 16.24 6.91
N LEU A 120 1.90 17.38 6.39
CA LEU A 120 2.49 18.68 6.70
C LEU A 120 2.37 19.01 8.19
N GLN A 121 1.23 18.71 8.83
CA GLN A 121 1.06 18.89 10.28
C GLN A 121 1.99 18.00 11.09
N ILE A 122 2.17 16.74 10.70
CA ILE A 122 3.12 15.82 11.35
C ILE A 122 4.55 16.35 11.23
N ILE A 123 4.96 16.82 10.04
CA ILE A 123 6.30 17.38 9.81
C ILE A 123 6.52 18.61 10.68
N GLU A 124 5.57 19.55 10.69
CA GLU A 124 5.63 20.77 11.51
C GLU A 124 5.74 20.42 13.00
N PHE A 125 4.94 19.46 13.47
CA PHE A 125 4.98 19.00 14.86
C PHE A 125 6.35 18.41 15.23
N ILE A 126 6.91 17.52 14.40
CA ILE A 126 8.21 16.89 14.67
C ILE A 126 9.34 17.93 14.68
N LEU A 127 9.34 18.88 13.73
CA LEU A 127 10.38 19.91 13.64
C LEU A 127 10.35 20.90 14.81
N ASN A 128 9.17 21.15 15.37
CA ASN A 128 8.99 22.03 16.53
C ASN A 128 8.99 21.31 17.88
N SER A 129 9.03 19.97 17.88
CA SER A 129 9.18 19.18 19.10
C SER A 129 10.60 19.34 19.62
N LYS A 130 10.72 19.91 20.83
CA LYS A 130 11.99 20.03 21.56
C LYS A 130 12.28 18.77 22.37
#